data_AF-C1A465-F1
#
_entry.id   AF-C1A465-F1
#
_cell.length_a   1.000
_cell.length_b   1.000
_cell.length_c   1.000
_cell.angle_alpha   90.00
_cell.angle_beta   90.00
_cell.angle_gamma   90.00
#
_symmetry.space_group_name_H-M   'P 1'
#
loop_
_entity.id
_entity.type
_entity.pdbx_description
1 polymer ?
#
loop_
_entity_poly.entity_id
_entity_poly.type
_entity_poly.pdbx_seq_one_letter_code
_entity_poly.pdbx_strand_id
1 'polypeptide(L)' 'MHTPSTSGVPHQVGVYDVALNIPGREGDSPLYIPQIAVMATQLSSQGIKALIGRDILSTCVLVYNGSIGLFTLAF' A
#
# COMPACT_ATOMS: atom_id res chain seq x y z
N MET A 1 -3.33 -15.81 8.77
CA MET A 1 -2.95 -15.69 7.35
C MET A 1 -2.27 -16.98 6.91
N HIS A 2 -2.67 -17.54 5.76
CA HIS A 2 -1.96 -18.64 5.12
C HIS A 2 -1.09 -18.08 3.99
N THR A 3 0.21 -18.31 4.06
CA THR A 3 1.12 -18.09 2.94
C THR A 3 1.91 -19.37 2.71
N PRO A 4 2.43 -19.62 1.49
CA PRO A 4 3.26 -20.79 1.22
C PRO A 4 4.45 -20.93 2.18
N SER A 5 4.95 -19.81 2.70
CA SER A 5 6.05 -19.75 3.67
C SER A 5 5.69 -20.17 5.10
N THR A 6 4.41 -20.32 5.46
CA THR A 6 4.01 -20.77 6.81
C THR A 6 3.82 -22.28 6.91
N SER A 7 4.15 -23.05 5.86
CA SER A 7 4.01 -24.52 5.83
C SER A 7 2.63 -25.02 6.27
N GLY A 8 1.57 -24.26 5.95
CA GLY A 8 0.20 -24.60 6.31
C GLY A 8 -0.21 -24.22 7.74
N VAL A 9 0.67 -23.65 8.56
CA VAL A 9 0.30 -23.14 9.89
C VAL A 9 -0.25 -21.71 9.73
N PRO A 10 -1.45 -21.39 10.24
CA PRO A 10 -1.97 -20.04 10.21
C PRO A 10 -1.10 -19.11 11.07
N HIS A 11 -0.49 -18.11 10.46
CA HIS A 11 0.19 -17.05 11.22
C HIS A 11 -0.85 -16.00 11.64
N GLN A 12 -1.00 -15.78 12.95
CA GLN A 12 -1.86 -14.69 13.44
C GLN A 12 -1.17 -13.35 13.23
N VAL A 13 -1.89 -12.42 12.63
CA VAL A 13 -1.43 -11.05 12.38
C VAL A 13 -2.52 -10.09 12.81
N GLY A 14 -2.12 -8.93 13.34
CA GLY A 14 -3.07 -7.86 13.61
C GLY A 14 -3.71 -7.39 12.31
N VAL A 15 -5.02 -7.16 12.34
CA VAL A 15 -5.77 -6.55 11.25
C VAL A 15 -6.42 -5.29 11.82
N TYR A 16 -6.30 -4.19 11.09
CA TYR A 16 -6.77 -2.89 11.53
C TYR A 16 -7.60 -2.26 10.43
N ASP A 17 -8.58 -1.47 10.86
CA ASP A 17 -9.33 -0.61 9.97
C ASP A 17 -8.73 0.79 9.98
N VAL A 18 -8.38 1.29 8.81
CA VAL A 18 -7.68 2.58 8.66
C VAL A 18 -8.26 3.39 7.51
N ALA A 19 -8.04 4.70 7.55
CA ALA A 19 -8.23 5.58 6.41
C ALA A 19 -6.89 5.80 5.70
N LEU A 20 -6.90 5.82 4.37
CA LEU A 20 -5.75 6.15 3.52
C LEU A 20 -5.97 7.52 2.88
N ASN A 21 -4.97 8.39 2.99
CA ASN A 21 -4.95 9.68 2.32
C ASN A 21 -3.63 9.82 1.54
N ILE A 22 -3.70 9.82 0.21
CA ILE A 22 -2.57 10.09 -0.66
C ILE A 22 -2.69 11.53 -1.17
N PRO A 23 -1.81 12.46 -0.74
CA PRO A 23 -1.88 13.84 -1.18
C PRO A 23 -1.56 13.95 -2.68
N GLY A 24 -2.37 14.72 -3.40
CA GLY A 24 -2.10 15.15 -4.77
C GLY A 24 -1.16 16.37 -4.81
N ARG A 25 -1.07 17.01 -5.99
CA ARG A 25 -0.41 18.32 -6.10
C ARG A 25 -1.32 19.41 -5.52
N GLU A 26 -0.75 20.59 -5.30
CA GLU A 26 -1.53 21.76 -4.89
C GLU A 26 -2.66 22.03 -5.89
N GLY A 27 -3.91 22.07 -5.40
CA GLY A 27 -5.11 22.22 -6.22
C GLY A 27 -5.81 20.92 -6.62
N ASP A 28 -5.15 19.77 -6.50
CA ASP A 28 -5.77 18.46 -6.78
C ASP A 28 -6.52 17.92 -5.55
N SER A 29 -7.58 17.16 -5.80
CA SER A 29 -8.23 16.37 -4.74
C SER A 29 -7.32 15.21 -4.33
N PRO A 30 -7.14 14.93 -3.03
CA PRO A 30 -6.38 13.76 -2.60
C PRO A 30 -7.12 12.47 -2.93
N LEU A 31 -6.38 11.38 -3.12
CA LEU A 31 -6.98 10.05 -3.10
C LEU A 31 -7.27 9.68 -1.64
N TYR A 32 -8.54 9.75 -1.28
CA TYR A 32 -9.03 9.43 0.05
C TYR A 32 -9.85 8.14 0.04
N ILE A 33 -9.39 7.15 0.80
CA ILE A 33 -10.12 5.90 1.04
C ILE A 33 -10.48 5.89 2.53
N PRO A 34 -11.76 6.07 2.90
CA PRO A 34 -12.16 6.27 4.29
C PRO A 34 -12.00 5.02 5.15
N GLN A 35 -12.02 3.83 4.54
CA GLN A 35 -12.03 2.57 5.26
C GLN A 35 -11.36 1.48 4.42
N ILE A 36 -10.26 0.94 4.94
CA ILE A 36 -9.55 -0.20 4.35
C ILE A 36 -8.98 -1.09 5.44
N ALA A 37 -9.22 -2.40 5.31
CA ALA A 37 -8.64 -3.41 6.19
C ALA A 37 -7.16 -3.64 5.83
N VAL A 38 -6.26 -3.36 6.77
CA VAL A 38 -4.81 -3.55 6.60
C VAL A 38 -4.28 -4.60 7.56
N MET A 39 -3.21 -5.28 7.15
CA MET A 39 -2.53 -6.27 7.98
C MET A 39 -1.23 -5.71 8.53
N ALA A 40 -0.96 -5.92 9.82
CA ALA A 40 0.31 -5.57 10.42
C ALA A 40 1.43 -6.51 9.97
N THR A 41 2.58 -5.93 9.63
CA THR A 41 3.78 -6.64 9.22
C THR A 41 5.03 -5.86 9.61
N GLN A 42 6.10 -6.56 10.01
CA GLN A 42 7.36 -5.95 10.42
C GLN A 42 8.23 -5.67 9.20
N LEU A 43 8.20 -4.43 8.72
CA LEU A 43 8.93 -4.00 7.51
C LEU A 43 10.11 -3.06 7.79
N SER A 44 10.30 -2.63 9.05
CA SER A 44 11.28 -1.61 9.41
C SER A 44 12.73 -2.00 9.09
N SER A 45 13.06 -3.30 9.12
CA SER A 45 14.37 -3.82 8.75
C SER A 45 14.72 -3.64 7.27
N GLN A 46 13.71 -3.45 6.40
CA GLN A 46 13.87 -3.23 4.97
C GLN A 46 13.82 -1.75 4.59
N GLY A 47 13.64 -0.85 5.57
CA GLY A 47 13.40 0.57 5.31
C GLY A 47 12.03 0.87 4.70
N ILE A 48 11.14 -0.13 4.62
CA ILE A 48 9.80 -0.01 4.05
C ILE A 48 8.82 0.37 5.17
N LYS A 49 7.96 1.36 4.92
CA LYS A 49 6.93 1.78 5.87
C LYS A 49 5.63 1.02 5.72
N ALA A 50 5.23 0.74 4.48
CA ALA A 50 4.01 0.02 4.15
C ALA A 50 4.13 -0.63 2.77
N LEU A 51 3.27 -1.61 2.50
CA LEU A 51 3.08 -2.19 1.18
C LEU A 51 1.69 -1.79 0.70
N ILE A 52 1.61 -1.24 -0.51
CA ILE A 52 0.35 -0.89 -1.15
C ILE A 52 -0.06 -2.07 -2.03
N GLY A 53 -1.24 -2.64 -1.76
CA GLY A 53 -1.78 -3.78 -2.47
C GLY A 53 -2.44 -3.41 -3.79
N ARG A 54 -2.87 -4.44 -4.54
CA ARG A 54 -3.61 -4.26 -5.80
C ARG A 54 -5.00 -3.69 -5.60
N ASP A 55 -5.58 -3.85 -4.43
CA ASP A 55 -6.83 -3.21 -4.03
C ASP A 55 -6.76 -1.70 -4.20
N ILE A 56 -5.73 -1.05 -3.66
CA ILE A 56 -5.50 0.39 -3.83
C ILE A 56 -4.98 0.69 -5.24
N LEU A 57 -3.99 -0.06 -5.73
CA LEU A 57 -3.37 0.23 -7.02
C LEU A 57 -4.34 0.06 -8.21
N SER A 58 -5.45 -0.67 -8.05
CA SER A 58 -6.47 -0.81 -9.10
C SER A 58 -7.21 0.50 -9.43
N THR A 59 -7.16 1.50 -8.53
CA THR A 59 -7.77 2.81 -8.75
C THR A 59 -6.77 3.83 -9.30
N CYS A 60 -5.53 3.42 -9.57
CA CYS A 60 -4.43 4.32 -9.93
C CYS A 60 -3.69 3.83 -11.19
N VAL A 61 -2.97 4.73 -11.83
CA VAL A 61 -1.95 4.40 -12.82
C VAL A 61 -0.57 4.62 -12.20
N LEU A 62 0.21 3.54 -12.06
CA LEU A 62 1.61 3.62 -11.66
C LEU A 62 2.49 3.87 -12.90
N VAL A 63 3.12 5.03 -12.95
CA VAL A 63 4.04 5.41 -14.02
C VAL A 63 5.46 5.35 -13.49
N TYR A 64 6.32 4.59 -14.18
CA TYR A 64 7.77 4.66 -13.97
C TYR A 64 8.40 5.52 -15.06
N ASN A 65 9.05 6.61 -14.66
CA ASN A 65 9.83 7.45 -15.54
C ASN A 65 11.32 7.12 -15.37
N GLY A 66 11.85 6.30 -16.29
CA GLY A 66 13.23 5.84 -16.26
C GLY A 66 14.28 6.92 -16.51
N SER A 67 13.95 8.01 -17.23
CA SER A 67 14.95 9.06 -17.52
C SER A 67 15.29 9.90 -16.29
N ILE A 68 14.35 10.04 -15.36
CA ILE A 68 14.53 10.77 -14.09
C ILE A 68 14.53 9.85 -12.86
N GLY A 69 14.34 8.54 -13.05
CA GLY A 69 14.35 7.54 -11.97
C GLY A 69 13.21 7.69 -10.97
N LEU A 70 12.05 8.23 -11.38
CA LEU A 70 10.91 8.48 -10.49
C LEU A 70 9.73 7.57 -10.80
N PHE A 71 9.02 7.19 -9.74
CA PHE A 71 7.70 6.58 -9.80
C PHE A 71 6.64 7.61 -9.47
N THR A 72 5.51 7.56 -10.14
CA THR A 72 4.36 8.44 -9.89
C THR A 72 3.08 7.62 -9.88
N LEU A 73 2.17 7.95 -8.96
CA LEU A 73 0.81 7.46 -8.97
C LEU A 73 -0.09 8.58 -9.51
N ALA A 74 -0.88 8.26 -10.54
CA ALA A 74 -1.96 9.11 -11.03
C ALA A 74 -3.29 8.51 -10.60
N PHE A 75 -4.17 9.34 -10.04
CA PHE A 75 -5.48 8.98 -9.48
C PHE A 75 -6.44 10.17 -9.61
#